data_AF-R8WU01-F1
#
_entry.id   AF-R8WU01-F1
#
_cell.length_a   1.000
_cell.length_b   1.000
_cell.length_c   1.000
_cell.angle_alpha   90.00
_cell.angle_beta   90.00
_cell.angle_gamma   90.00
#
_symmetry.space_group_name_H-M   'P 1'
#
loop_
_entity.id
_entity.type
_entity.pdbx_description
1 polymer ?
#
loop_
_entity_poly.entity_id
_entity_poly.type
_entity_poly.pdbx_seq_one_letter_code
_entity_poly.pdbx_strand_id
1 'polypeptide(L)'
;MMLTRHLLQQKITLLEPFTGDETAEFAVSAARDLLNFMDKIEVLEKRIATPVKLPYCSASPVCEIEAGYAAGVSDCREAIRRAGYPIEGDD
;
A
#
# COMPACT_ATOMS: atom_id res chain seq x y z
N MET A 1 12.10 -20.34 10.20
CA MET A 1 12.20 -20.82 8.80
C MET A 1 11.29 -19.94 7.96
N MET A 2 11.80 -19.27 6.94
CA MET A 2 10.98 -18.41 6.07
C MET A 2 10.29 -19.29 5.01
N LEU A 3 8.99 -19.13 4.81
CA LEU A 3 8.25 -19.87 3.78
C LEU A 3 8.60 -19.29 2.40
N THR A 4 9.04 -20.14 1.47
CA THR A 4 9.39 -19.71 0.10
C THR A 4 8.61 -20.50 -0.94
N ARG A 5 8.44 -19.94 -2.14
CA ARG A 5 7.78 -20.62 -3.28
C ARG A 5 8.46 -21.94 -3.60
N HIS A 6 9.80 -21.95 -3.59
CA HIS A 6 10.59 -23.15 -3.85
C HIS A 6 10.33 -24.25 -2.81
N LEU A 7 10.24 -23.89 -1.53
CA LEU A 7 9.93 -24.83 -0.46
C LEU A 7 8.53 -25.45 -0.62
N LEU A 8 7.53 -24.65 -1.01
CA LEU A 8 6.18 -25.13 -1.27
C LEU A 8 6.14 -26.09 -2.48
N GLN A 9 6.83 -25.74 -3.57
CA GLN A 9 6.97 -26.61 -4.74
C GLN A 9 7.64 -27.93 -4.39
N GLN A 10 8.74 -27.89 -3.65
CA GLN A 10 9.44 -29.08 -3.17
C GLN A 10 8.51 -29.97 -2.32
N LYS A 11 7.74 -29.37 -1.39
CA LYS A 11 6.78 -30.10 -0.58
C LYS A 11 5.68 -30.76 -1.41
N ILE A 12 5.16 -30.08 -2.43
CA ILE A 12 4.17 -30.66 -3.35
C ILE A 12 4.78 -31.88 -4.04
N THR A 13 5.95 -31.74 -4.68
CA THR A 13 6.59 -32.87 -5.39
C THR A 13 6.87 -34.06 -4.47
N LEU A 14 7.23 -33.81 -3.21
CA LEU A 14 7.49 -34.88 -2.24
C LEU A 14 6.21 -35.59 -1.80
N LEU A 15 5.09 -34.88 -1.65
CA LEU A 15 3.86 -35.42 -1.07
C LEU A 15 2.82 -35.87 -2.11
N GLU A 16 2.94 -35.40 -3.35
CA GLU A 16 2.05 -35.71 -4.47
C GLU A 16 1.91 -37.22 -4.80
N PRO A 17 2.93 -38.07 -4.60
CA PRO A 17 2.78 -39.52 -4.80
C PRO A 17 1.97 -40.25 -3.73
N PHE A 18 1.76 -39.65 -2.55
CA PHE A 18 1.11 -40.29 -1.41
C PHE A 18 -0.43 -40.20 -1.50
N THR A 19 -0.99 -40.81 -2.53
CA THR A 19 -2.44 -40.89 -2.74
C THR A 19 -3.09 -41.83 -1.72
N GLY A 20 -4.19 -41.39 -1.09
CA GLY A 20 -4.92 -42.13 -0.05
C GLY A 20 -4.49 -41.80 1.39
N ASP A 21 -3.47 -40.97 1.59
CA ASP A 21 -3.18 -40.33 2.87
C ASP A 21 -3.86 -38.96 2.91
N GLU A 22 -4.94 -38.84 3.68
CA GLU A 22 -5.70 -37.59 3.84
C GLU A 22 -4.81 -36.41 4.27
N THR A 23 -3.78 -36.68 5.08
CA THR A 23 -2.87 -35.64 5.57
C THR A 23 -1.96 -35.14 4.45
N ALA A 24 -1.43 -36.06 3.65
CA ALA A 24 -0.59 -35.72 2.50
C ALA A 24 -1.40 -34.97 1.43
N GLU A 25 -2.60 -35.43 1.13
CA GLU A 25 -3.51 -34.79 0.17
C GLU A 25 -3.92 -33.39 0.61
N PHE A 26 -4.28 -33.22 1.88
CA PHE A 26 -4.55 -31.91 2.45
C PHE A 26 -3.33 -30.99 2.36
N ALA A 27 -2.14 -31.48 2.71
CA ALA A 27 -0.92 -30.70 2.67
C ALA A 27 -0.55 -30.26 1.24
N VAL A 28 -0.74 -31.13 0.24
CA VAL A 28 -0.54 -30.80 -1.18
C VAL A 28 -1.55 -29.75 -1.63
N SER A 29 -2.83 -29.91 -1.28
CA SER A 29 -3.89 -28.95 -1.61
C SER A 29 -3.60 -27.57 -1.00
N ALA A 30 -3.32 -27.52 0.30
CA ALA A 30 -2.98 -26.29 0.99
C ALA A 30 -1.72 -25.62 0.42
N ALA A 31 -0.69 -26.39 0.04
CA ALA A 31 0.52 -25.84 -0.56
C ALA A 31 0.24 -25.22 -1.94
N ARG A 32 -0.63 -25.82 -2.76
CA ARG A 32 -1.07 -25.27 -4.05
C ARG A 32 -1.87 -23.97 -3.86
N ASP A 33 -2.79 -23.95 -2.91
CA ASP A 33 -3.56 -22.75 -2.59
C ASP A 33 -2.67 -21.61 -2.10
N LEU A 34 -1.69 -21.90 -1.24
CA LEU A 34 -0.72 -20.91 -0.78
C LEU A 34 0.07 -20.32 -1.95
N LEU A 35 0.54 -21.14 -2.90
CA LEU A 35 1.21 -20.64 -4.12
C LEU A 35 0.30 -19.70 -4.92
N ASN A 36 -0.97 -20.08 -5.10
CA ASN A 36 -1.96 -19.23 -5.78
C ASN A 36 -2.18 -17.89 -5.06
N PHE A 37 -2.21 -17.88 -3.73
CA PHE A 37 -2.35 -16.64 -2.96
C PHE A 37 -1.11 -15.76 -3.04
N MET A 38 0.09 -16.34 -3.05
CA MET A 38 1.33 -15.58 -3.25
C MET A 38 1.33 -14.87 -4.60
N ASP A 39 0.85 -15.52 -5.67
CA ASP A 39 0.70 -14.90 -6.99
C ASP A 39 -0.30 -13.74 -6.99
N LYS A 40 -1.45 -13.92 -6.32
CA LYS A 40 -2.46 -12.88 -6.19
C LYS A 40 -1.93 -11.67 -5.43
N ILE A 41 -1.19 -11.90 -4.34
CA ILE A 41 -0.57 -10.83 -3.54
C ILE A 41 0.43 -10.06 -4.41
N GLU A 42 1.31 -10.75 -5.14
CA GLU A 42 2.30 -10.10 -6.00
C GLU A 42 1.64 -9.23 -7.08
N VAL A 43 0.53 -9.67 -7.67
CA VAL A 43 -0.26 -8.87 -8.62
C VAL A 43 -0.89 -7.64 -7.94
N LEU A 44 -1.43 -7.80 -6.73
CA LEU A 44 -2.02 -6.69 -5.96
C LEU A 44 -0.96 -5.68 -5.56
N GLU A 45 0.20 -6.11 -5.09
CA GLU A 45 1.33 -5.25 -4.74
C GLU A 45 1.77 -4.42 -5.95
N LYS A 46 1.88 -5.04 -7.14
CA LYS A 46 2.17 -4.30 -8.38
C LYS A 46 1.11 -3.26 -8.72
N ARG A 47 -0.18 -3.57 -8.50
CA ARG A 47 -1.29 -2.62 -8.73
C ARG A 47 -1.30 -1.48 -7.72
N ILE A 48 -1.05 -1.75 -6.44
CA ILE A 48 -0.97 -0.72 -5.39
C ILE A 48 0.25 0.17 -5.59
N ALA A 49 1.39 -0.42 -5.99
CA ALA A 49 2.60 0.32 -6.33
C ALA A 49 2.47 1.15 -7.62
N THR A 50 1.35 1.04 -8.36
CA THR A 50 1.12 1.88 -9.53
C THR A 50 0.85 3.31 -9.06
N PRO A 51 1.73 4.28 -9.37
CA PRO A 51 1.56 5.64 -8.90
C PRO A 51 0.28 6.25 -9.47
N VAL A 52 -0.58 6.74 -8.59
CA VAL A 52 -1.76 7.52 -8.98
C VAL A 52 -1.25 8.84 -9.54
N LYS A 53 -1.31 9.01 -10.86
CA LYS A 53 -1.12 10.33 -11.47
C LYS A 53 -2.32 11.18 -11.12
N LEU A 54 -2.12 12.16 -10.24
CA LEU A 54 -3.09 13.23 -10.06
C LEU A 54 -3.24 13.98 -11.40
N PRO A 55 -4.46 14.41 -11.76
CA PRO A 55 -4.64 15.29 -12.91
C PRO A 55 -3.76 16.53 -12.75
N TYR A 56 -3.26 17.04 -13.86
CA TYR A 56 -2.46 18.25 -13.87
C TYR A 56 -3.27 19.42 -13.27
N CYS A 57 -2.86 19.88 -12.08
CA CYS A 57 -3.36 21.12 -11.49
C CYS A 57 -2.37 22.24 -11.80
N SER A 58 -2.83 23.26 -12.52
CA SER A 58 -2.11 24.53 -12.71
C SER A 58 -2.21 25.48 -11.52
N ALA A 59 -2.92 25.06 -10.46
CA ALA A 59 -3.01 25.83 -9.23
C ALA A 59 -1.65 25.75 -8.51
N SER A 60 -1.00 26.90 -8.38
CA SER A 60 0.08 27.09 -7.43
C SER A 60 -0.41 26.65 -6.04
N PRO A 61 0.41 26.05 -5.16
CA PRO A 61 0.03 25.71 -3.79
C PRO A 61 -0.09 26.97 -2.91
N VAL A 62 -0.67 28.04 -3.45
CA VAL A 62 -1.02 29.27 -2.76
C VAL A 62 -2.42 29.04 -2.22
N CYS A 63 -2.51 28.78 -0.93
CA CYS A 63 -3.79 28.84 -0.23
C CYS A 63 -4.19 30.31 -0.11
N GLU A 64 -5.15 30.74 -0.92
CA GLU A 64 -5.79 32.04 -0.75
C GLU A 64 -6.66 31.99 0.52
N ILE A 65 -6.26 32.73 1.55
CA ILE A 65 -7.04 32.87 2.77
C ILE A 65 -7.93 34.11 2.59
N GLU A 66 -9.20 33.91 2.21
CA GLU A 66 -10.17 35.01 2.09
C GLU A 66 -10.45 35.64 3.46
N ALA A 67 -10.32 36.97 3.55
CA ALA A 67 -10.54 37.77 4.77
C ALA A 67 -11.98 37.69 5.34
N GLY A 68 -12.92 37.05 4.63
CA GLY A 68 -14.28 36.79 5.10
C GLY A 68 -14.37 35.78 6.25
N TYR A 69 -13.35 34.95 6.46
CA TYR A 69 -13.28 33.96 7.54
C TYR A 69 -12.60 34.51 8.81
N ALA A 70 -12.95 35.73 9.23
CA ALA A 70 -12.27 36.45 10.32
C ALA A 70 -12.15 35.70 11.67
N ALA A 71 -12.93 34.63 11.90
CA ALA A 71 -12.90 33.84 13.13
C ALA A 71 -11.85 32.70 13.15
N GLY A 72 -11.21 32.33 12.03
CA GLY A 72 -10.26 31.20 11.98
C GLY A 72 -8.96 31.46 11.22
N VAL A 73 -8.82 32.65 10.61
CA VAL A 73 -7.66 33.05 9.81
C VAL A 73 -6.38 33.19 10.65
N SER A 74 -6.50 33.58 11.92
CA SER A 74 -5.37 33.67 12.85
C SER A 74 -4.71 32.30 13.10
N ASP A 75 -5.55 31.28 13.31
CA ASP A 75 -5.10 29.93 13.68
C ASP A 75 -4.44 29.23 12.51
N CYS A 76 -4.97 29.43 11.29
CA CYS A 76 -4.35 28.96 10.07
C CYS A 76 -3.01 29.65 9.80
N ARG A 77 -2.93 30.98 9.95
CA ARG A 77 -1.67 31.73 9.78
C ARG A 77 -0.61 31.29 10.79
N GLU A 78 -0.99 31.09 12.04
CA GLU A 78 -0.05 30.63 13.07
C GLU A 78 0.38 29.17 12.87
N ALA A 79 -0.52 28.29 12.42
CA ALA A 79 -0.19 26.91 12.07
C ALA A 79 0.80 26.84 10.89
N ILE A 80 0.58 27.65 9.84
CA ILE A 80 1.48 27.75 8.67
C ILE A 80 2.86 28.28 9.11
N ARG A 81 2.89 29.28 9.99
CA ARG A 81 4.14 29.82 10.57
C ARG A 81 4.89 28.76 11.39
N ARG A 82 4.19 28.00 12.25
CA ARG A 82 4.80 26.89 13.01
C ARG A 82 5.33 25.77 12.12
N ALA A 83 4.73 25.57 10.95
CA ALA A 83 5.20 24.63 9.95
C ALA A 83 6.37 25.15 9.10
N GLY A 84 6.79 26.42 9.28
CA GLY A 84 7.97 27.00 8.64
C GLY A 84 7.77 27.48 7.21
N TYR A 85 6.51 27.65 6.77
CA TYR A 85 6.22 28.16 5.43
C TYR A 85 6.16 29.71 5.42
N PRO A 86 6.65 30.35 4.34
CA PRO A 86 6.58 31.80 4.21
C PRO A 86 5.14 32.29 4.03
N ILE A 87 4.81 33.42 4.64
CA ILE A 87 3.48 34.06 4.54
C ILE A 87 3.69 35.44 3.94
N GLU A 88 3.03 35.72 2.83
CA GLU A 88 3.12 37.01 2.14
C GLU A 88 2.60 38.14 3.07
N GLY A 89 3.43 39.15 3.32
CA GLY A 89 3.12 40.27 4.23
C GLY A 89 3.47 40.07 5.71
N ASP A 90 4.17 38.98 6.08
CA ASP A 90 5.03 38.97 7.27
C ASP A 90 6.39 39.59 6.84
N ASP A 91 6.61 40.87 7.14
CA ASP A 91 7.97 41.44 7.26
C ASP A 91 8.59 41.01 8.60
#